data_AF-A0A7Y6XPP3-F1
#
_entry.id   AF-A0A7Y6XPP3-F1
#
_cell.length_a   1.000
_cell.length_b   1.000
_cell.length_c   1.000
_cell.angle_alpha   90.00
_cell.angle_beta   90.00
_cell.angle_gamma   90.00
#
_symmetry.space_group_name_H-M   'P 1'
#
loop_
_entity.id
_entity.type
_entity.pdbx_description
1 polymer ?
#
loop_
_entity_poly.entity_id
_entity_poly.type
_entity_poly.pdbx_seq_one_letter_code
_entity_poly.pdbx_strand_id
1 'polypeptide(L)' 'DCVKNDKQPLVTGEDGKAVLEVIFAAYESAGTGRKVELPFKTDAEKPIRLWKK' A
#
# COMPACT_ATOMS: atom_id res chain seq x y z
N ASP A 1 12.05 10.57 20.87
CA ASP A 1 11.34 11.85 21.07
C ASP A 1 9.83 11.65 21.03
N CYS A 2 9.26 11.19 19.90
CA CYS A 2 7.81 10.99 19.70
C CYS A 2 7.13 10.19 20.81
N VAL A 3 7.63 9.01 21.16
CA VAL A 3 7.01 8.15 22.19
C VAL A 3 7.17 8.74 23.59
N LYS A 4 8.36 9.26 23.92
CA LYS A 4 8.66 9.75 25.28
C LYS A 4 7.94 11.07 25.58
N ASN A 5 7.78 11.92 24.58
CA ASN A 5 7.29 13.30 24.72
C ASN A 5 5.93 13.51 24.04
N ASP A 6 5.24 12.43 23.70
CA ASP A 6 3.92 12.44 23.03
C ASP A 6 3.85 13.39 21.82
N LYS A 7 4.88 13.34 20.97
CA LYS A 7 4.94 14.15 19.74
C LYS A 7 4.55 13.33 18.53
N GLN A 8 3.96 14.01 17.55
CA GLN A 8 3.63 13.41 16.26
C GLN A 8 4.89 12.81 15.59
N PRO A 9 4.85 11.52 15.23
CA PRO A 9 5.92 10.91 14.45
C PRO A 9 6.07 11.54 13.06
N LEU A 10 7.29 11.57 12.54
CA LEU A 10 7.57 11.99 11.16
C LEU A 10 6.85 11.10 10.13
N VAL A 11 6.71 9.81 10.45
CA VAL A 11 6.02 8.81 9.64
C VAL A 11 5.03 8.09 10.53
N THR A 12 3.80 7.97 10.04
CA THR A 12 2.64 7.43 10.74
C THR A 12 2.19 6.12 10.11
N GLY A 13 1.15 5.50 10.71
CA GLY A 13 0.50 4.34 10.11
C GLY A 13 -0.16 4.64 8.76
N GLU A 14 -0.64 5.88 8.55
CA GLU A 14 -1.27 6.27 7.28
C GLU A 14 -0.25 6.32 6.13
N ASP A 15 0.98 6.75 6.40
CA ASP A 15 2.07 6.71 5.41
C ASP A 15 2.38 5.26 5.01
N GLY A 16 2.46 4.36 6.00
CA GLY A 16 2.65 2.92 5.75
C GLY A 16 1.51 2.31 4.95
N LYS A 17 0.26 2.71 5.23
CA LYS A 17 -0.93 2.28 4.49
C LYS A 17 -0.90 2.77 3.04
N ALA A 18 -0.53 4.02 2.79
CA ALA A 18 -0.36 4.54 1.43
C ALA A 18 0.69 3.75 0.64
N VAL A 19 1.81 3.39 1.26
CA VAL A 19 2.82 2.51 0.64
C VAL A 19 2.25 1.14 0.31
N LEU A 20 1.45 0.54 1.19
CA LEU A 20 0.80 -0.74 0.92
C LEU A 20 -0.17 -0.64 -0.27
N GLU A 21 -0.99 0.41 -0.36
CA GLU A 21 -1.89 0.64 -1.51
C GLU A 21 -1.09 0.68 -2.83
N VAL A 22 0.06 1.35 -2.85
CA VAL A 22 0.96 1.40 -4.02
C VAL A 22 1.52 0.03 -4.37
N ILE A 23 1.97 -0.76 -3.37
CA ILE A 23 2.49 -2.11 -3.60
C ILE A 23 1.41 -3.01 -4.21
N PHE A 24 0.20 -3.02 -3.66
CA PHE A 24 -0.90 -3.83 -4.19
C PHE A 24 -1.28 -3.39 -5.61
N ALA A 25 -1.33 -2.07 -5.88
CA ALA A 25 -1.58 -1.53 -7.22
C ALA A 25 -0.53 -1.99 -8.24
N ALA A 26 0.74 -2.03 -7.85
CA ALA A 26 1.83 -2.47 -8.71
C ALA A 26 1.68 -3.95 -9.11
N TYR A 27 1.24 -4.82 -8.20
CA TYR A 27 0.99 -6.23 -8.52
C TYR A 27 -0.25 -6.43 -9.41
N GLU A 28 -1.33 -5.65 -9.21
CA GLU A 28 -2.49 -5.68 -10.13
C GLU A 28 -2.10 -5.17 -11.53
N SER A 29 -1.28 -4.11 -11.59
CA SER A 29 -0.73 -3.60 -12.85
C SER A 29 0.12 -4.67 -13.55
N ALA A 30 1.01 -5.35 -12.83
CA ALA A 30 1.82 -6.44 -13.37
C ALA A 30 0.98 -7.63 -13.85
N GLY A 31 -0.08 -7.99 -13.13
CA GLY A 31 -1.00 -9.07 -13.51
C GLY A 31 -1.86 -8.77 -14.71
N THR A 32 -2.31 -7.52 -14.86
CA THR A 32 -3.24 -7.13 -15.91
C THR A 32 -2.56 -6.47 -17.12
N GLY A 33 -1.30 -6.06 -16.99
CA GLY A 33 -0.58 -5.28 -18.00
C GLY A 33 -1.17 -3.87 -18.22
N ARG A 34 -1.91 -3.32 -17.26
CA ARG A 34 -2.62 -2.05 -17.38
C ARG A 34 -2.21 -1.06 -16.30
N LYS A 35 -2.31 0.23 -16.62
CA LYS A 35 -2.15 1.31 -15.62
C LYS A 35 -3.23 1.16 -14.55
N VAL A 36 -2.83 1.21 -13.28
CA VAL A 36 -3.70 1.21 -12.10
C VAL A 36 -3.66 2.59 -11.47
N GLU A 37 -4.83 3.15 -11.15
CA GLU A 37 -4.96 4.46 -10.50
C GLU A 37 -4.93 4.31 -8.97
N LEU A 38 -4.51 5.39 -8.30
CA LEU A 38 -4.41 5.47 -6.85
C LEU A 38 -5.47 6.43 -6.28
N PRO A 39 -5.98 6.20 -5.06
CA PRO A 39 -5.64 5.10 -4.16
C PRO A 39 -6.25 3.76 -4.63
N PHE A 40 -5.51 2.67 -4.43
CA PHE A 40 -5.92 1.34 -4.87
C PHE A 40 -6.39 0.50 -3.69
N LYS A 41 -7.66 0.05 -3.75
CA LYS A 41 -8.29 -0.79 -2.74
C LYS A 41 -8.51 -2.19 -3.27
N THR A 42 -8.32 -3.17 -2.42
CA THR A 42 -8.44 -4.59 -2.77
C THR A 42 -8.66 -5.44 -1.53
N ASP A 43 -9.39 -6.55 -1.70
CA ASP A 43 -9.60 -7.56 -0.66
C ASP A 43 -8.55 -8.68 -0.71
N ALA A 44 -7.53 -8.55 -1.57
CA ALA A 44 -6.46 -9.53 -1.66
C ALA A 44 -5.66 -9.60 -0.35
N GLU A 45 -5.46 -10.81 0.16
CA GLU A 45 -4.67 -11.03 1.39
C GLU A 45 -3.18 -10.68 1.18
N LYS A 46 -2.64 -10.94 -0.02
CA LYS A 46 -1.23 -10.74 -0.37
C LYS A 46 -1.11 -10.16 -1.78
N PRO A 47 -0.17 -9.22 -2.05
CA PRO A 47 -0.05 -8.56 -3.35
C PRO A 47 0.11 -9.54 -4.53
N ILE A 48 0.89 -10.61 -4.35
CA ILE A 48 1.16 -11.62 -5.39
C ILE A 48 -0.11 -12.28 -5.96
N ARG A 49 -1.21 -12.31 -5.19
CA ARG A 49 -2.50 -12.85 -5.65
C ARG A 49 -3.13 -12.01 -6.75
N LEU A 50 -2.78 -10.73 -6.87
CA LEU A 50 -3.26 -9.84 -7.93
C LEU A 50 -2.50 -10.06 -9.24
N TRP A 51 -1.27 -10.56 -9.18
CA TRP A 51 -0.48 -10.88 -10.36
C TRP A 51 -0.79 -12.28 -10.90
N LYS A 52 -0.71 -13.31 -10.06
CA LYS A 52 -0.85 -14.71 -10.48
C LYS A 52 -2.30 -15.21 -10.40
N LYS A 53 -3.26 -14.44 -10.91
CA LYS A 53 -4.66 -14.87 -11.01
C LYS A 53 -4.77 -16.11 -11.91
#